data_AF-A0A1S9DRH8-F1
#
_entry.id   AF-A0A1S9DRH8-F1
#
_cell.length_a   1.000
_cell.length_b   1.000
_cell.length_c   1.000
_cell.angle_alpha   90.00
_cell.angle_beta   90.00
_cell.angle_gamma   90.00
#
_symmetry.space_group_name_H-M   'P 1'
#
loop_
_entity.id
_entity.type
_entity.pdbx_description
1 polymer ?
#
loop_
_entity_poly.entity_id
_entity_poly.type
_entity_poly.pdbx_seq_one_letter_code
_entity_poly.pdbx_strand_id
1 'polypeptide(L)'
;MTLFILTETSAGYALLKAKDKKLLKRDDLATEAATAEGVSNLVKLKSFQKFDSAATALEEVASLVEGKVTPRLASLLDEVKDEKKVSLAVADPKLGNAIGKLPGLDIQLIADSTTTDIYRAIREHLPTLIPGLAPQDMSTMSLGLSHSLARHKLKFSPDKIDTMIVQAIGLLDDLDKELNNYAMRVKEWYGWHFPELAKILNDNLAYAKLVLKMGMRTNWESSDLAEILPEELEGSVKAAADRSMGTEISEEDLENIQALAEQVVGFTEYRQQLAGYLTARMNAIAPNLTALVGELVGARLIAHAGSLTNLSKSPASTLQILGAEKALFRALKTKHDTPKYGLIYHASLIGQATGKNKGKMARVLAAKASLGIRVDALAEWDEDATEEDKAALGIEARFNLERKLAGMEGKPLKPRGVTIAPNGTPAQAKKFELNEARKYNADADAVDEPSSAKKQKKLVEEVQDTEMADADSDAEADSSDESEEESSKKKSKKSKDADLEKMAEKAGLSLKRYKRKLERGEIEFDAEGNPSSISKKDLKKAKKEAKKADKGEEKKRKRSDDNEDNEKKQKKKKKKDE
;
A
#
# COMPACT_ATOMS: atom_id res chain seq x y z
N MET A 1 -10.00 -54.70 -37.69
CA MET A 1 -9.54 -53.32 -37.92
C MET A 1 -8.02 -53.35 -37.96
N THR A 2 -7.35 -52.33 -38.50
CA THR A 2 -5.96 -52.05 -38.13
C THR A 2 -5.97 -51.21 -36.86
N LEU A 3 -5.20 -51.63 -35.85
CA LEU A 3 -5.13 -50.94 -34.56
C LEU A 3 -3.94 -49.99 -34.55
N PHE A 4 -4.25 -48.71 -34.37
CA PHE A 4 -3.29 -47.65 -34.10
C PHE A 4 -3.38 -47.21 -32.65
N ILE A 5 -2.27 -46.71 -32.12
CA ILE A 5 -2.16 -46.16 -30.78
C ILE A 5 -1.53 -44.78 -30.95
N LEU A 6 -2.27 -43.74 -30.55
CA LEU A 6 -1.75 -42.37 -30.51
C LEU A 6 -1.01 -42.17 -29.21
N THR A 7 0.27 -41.79 -29.27
CA THR A 7 1.09 -41.47 -28.09
C THR A 7 1.65 -40.06 -28.14
N GLU A 8 1.27 -39.27 -27.14
CA GLU A 8 1.79 -37.93 -26.87
C GLU A 8 3.11 -38.01 -26.10
N THR A 9 4.10 -37.21 -26.49
CA THR A 9 5.42 -37.14 -25.84
C THR A 9 5.90 -35.69 -25.74
N SER A 10 6.87 -35.40 -24.88
CA SER A 10 7.52 -34.08 -24.80
C SER A 10 8.26 -33.67 -26.07
N ALA A 11 8.52 -34.61 -26.99
CA ALA A 11 9.25 -34.40 -28.24
C ALA A 11 8.36 -34.33 -29.49
N GLY A 12 7.09 -34.70 -29.39
CA GLY A 12 6.18 -34.82 -30.54
C GLY A 12 5.08 -35.88 -30.38
N TYR A 13 4.29 -36.06 -31.44
CA TYR A 13 3.29 -37.11 -31.54
C TYR A 13 3.87 -38.36 -32.23
N ALA A 14 3.70 -39.53 -31.63
CA ALA A 14 4.02 -40.82 -32.25
C ALA A 14 2.74 -41.59 -32.57
N LEU A 15 2.64 -42.05 -33.83
CA LEU A 15 1.59 -42.95 -34.29
C LEU A 15 2.15 -44.37 -34.42
N LEU A 16 1.70 -45.24 -33.51
CA LEU A 16 2.18 -46.61 -33.37
C LEU A 16 1.16 -47.60 -33.95
N LYS A 17 1.61 -48.54 -34.77
CA LYS A 17 0.78 -49.60 -35.38
C LYS A 17 1.01 -50.91 -34.64
N ALA A 18 -0.07 -51.47 -34.08
CA ALA A 18 -0.02 -52.82 -33.51
C ALA A 18 0.12 -53.86 -34.64
N LYS A 19 0.93 -54.90 -34.42
CA LYS A 19 1.03 -56.02 -35.38
C LYS A 19 -0.19 -56.95 -35.25
N ASP A 20 -0.67 -57.15 -34.02
CA ASP A 20 -1.85 -57.95 -33.72
C ASP A 20 -3.17 -57.18 -33.80
N LYS A 21 -4.13 -57.69 -34.58
CA LYS A 21 -5.49 -57.13 -34.74
C LYS A 21 -6.40 -57.34 -33.51
N LYS A 22 -5.91 -58.01 -32.47
CA LYS A 22 -6.62 -58.31 -31.21
C LYS A 22 -5.79 -57.96 -29.95
N LEU A 23 -4.75 -57.12 -30.07
CA LEU A 23 -3.80 -56.82 -28.99
C LEU A 23 -4.49 -56.50 -27.65
N LEU A 24 -5.51 -55.63 -27.68
CA LEU A 24 -6.34 -55.19 -26.53
C LEU A 24 -7.25 -56.28 -25.91
N LYS A 25 -7.12 -57.56 -26.32
CA LYS A 25 -7.94 -58.69 -25.87
C LYS A 25 -7.10 -59.93 -25.54
N ARG A 26 -5.84 -59.72 -25.14
CA ARG A 26 -4.92 -60.78 -24.68
C ARG A 26 -4.58 -60.49 -23.21
N ASP A 27 -4.83 -61.44 -22.32
CA ASP A 27 -4.58 -61.26 -20.88
C ASP A 27 -3.07 -61.31 -20.55
N ASP A 28 -2.28 -61.99 -21.40
CA ASP A 28 -0.80 -62.08 -21.31
C ASP A 28 -0.08 -60.77 -21.67
N LEU A 29 -0.80 -59.72 -22.07
CA LEU A 29 -0.23 -58.50 -22.65
C LEU A 29 0.76 -57.80 -21.71
N ALA A 30 0.50 -57.83 -20.40
CA ALA A 30 1.38 -57.24 -19.40
C ALA A 30 2.71 -58.01 -19.19
N THR A 31 2.76 -59.31 -19.52
CA THR A 31 3.99 -60.11 -19.41
C THR A 31 4.79 -60.09 -20.72
N GLU A 32 4.13 -60.13 -21.89
CA GLU A 32 4.80 -59.95 -23.18
C GLU A 32 5.39 -58.54 -23.34
N ALA A 33 4.73 -57.50 -22.80
CA ALA A 33 5.17 -56.11 -22.92
C ALA A 33 6.19 -55.65 -21.86
N ALA A 34 6.67 -56.54 -20.99
CA ALA A 34 7.62 -56.19 -19.93
C ALA A 34 9.04 -55.87 -20.45
N THR A 35 9.43 -56.40 -21.61
CA THR A 35 10.77 -56.21 -22.20
C THR A 35 10.73 -55.31 -23.44
N ALA A 36 11.80 -54.55 -23.69
CA ALA A 36 11.92 -53.68 -24.86
C ALA A 36 11.75 -54.45 -26.19
N GLU A 37 12.30 -55.66 -26.27
CA GLU A 37 12.14 -56.57 -27.41
C GLU A 37 10.68 -57.03 -27.55
N GLY A 38 10.00 -57.32 -26.44
CA GLY A 38 8.57 -57.62 -26.40
C GLY A 38 7.70 -56.49 -26.96
N VAL A 39 7.89 -55.25 -26.48
CA VAL A 39 7.12 -54.09 -26.97
C VAL A 39 7.38 -53.81 -28.46
N SER A 40 8.65 -53.90 -28.90
CA SER A 40 9.03 -53.79 -30.32
C SER A 40 8.49 -54.96 -31.18
N ASN A 41 8.24 -56.12 -30.56
CA ASN A 41 7.57 -57.25 -31.20
C ASN A 41 6.05 -57.03 -31.32
N LEU A 42 5.39 -56.45 -30.33
CA LEU A 42 3.94 -56.17 -30.34
C LEU A 42 3.56 -54.97 -31.24
N VAL A 43 4.40 -53.93 -31.26
CA VAL A 43 4.08 -52.60 -31.80
C VAL A 43 5.23 -52.08 -32.68
N LYS A 44 4.91 -51.39 -33.79
CA LYS A 44 5.90 -50.73 -34.65
C LYS A 44 5.48 -49.29 -34.96
N LEU A 45 6.44 -48.36 -34.96
CA LEU A 45 6.23 -46.98 -35.41
C LEU A 45 5.76 -46.92 -36.88
N LYS A 46 4.65 -46.22 -37.14
CA LYS A 46 4.22 -45.83 -38.50
C LYS A 46 4.81 -44.47 -38.85
N SER A 47 4.61 -43.49 -37.98
CA SER A 47 5.08 -42.11 -38.16
C SER A 47 5.32 -41.42 -36.83
N PHE A 48 6.20 -40.42 -36.84
CA PHE A 48 6.53 -39.58 -35.69
C PHE A 48 6.65 -38.13 -36.14
N GLN A 49 5.75 -37.28 -35.63
CA GLN A 49 5.73 -35.85 -35.91
C GLN A 49 6.38 -35.11 -34.74
N LYS A 50 7.67 -34.80 -34.89
CA LYS A 50 8.46 -34.06 -33.91
C LYS A 50 7.94 -32.62 -33.76
N PHE A 51 8.09 -32.04 -32.56
CA PHE A 51 7.92 -30.60 -32.35
C PHE A 51 9.23 -29.86 -32.69
N ASP A 52 9.14 -28.82 -33.53
CA ASP A 52 10.30 -28.08 -34.02
C ASP A 52 10.81 -27.03 -33.02
N SER A 53 9.92 -26.54 -32.13
CA SER A 53 10.27 -25.56 -31.10
C SER A 53 9.52 -25.80 -29.79
N ALA A 54 10.07 -25.28 -28.69
CA ALA A 54 9.42 -25.29 -27.38
C ALA A 54 8.15 -24.42 -27.31
N ALA A 55 8.02 -23.41 -28.18
CA ALA A 55 6.81 -22.59 -28.28
C ALA A 55 5.66 -23.39 -28.91
N THR A 56 5.89 -23.99 -30.07
CA THR A 56 4.92 -24.90 -30.70
C THR A 56 4.56 -26.07 -29.77
N ALA A 57 5.53 -26.66 -29.07
CA ALA A 57 5.25 -27.76 -28.14
C ALA A 57 4.38 -27.32 -26.93
N LEU A 58 4.47 -26.04 -26.50
CA LEU A 58 3.62 -25.48 -25.47
C LEU A 58 2.18 -25.26 -25.98
N GLU A 59 2.01 -24.71 -27.17
CA GLU A 59 0.69 -24.46 -27.79
C GLU A 59 -0.06 -25.77 -28.04
N GLU A 60 0.66 -26.78 -28.54
CA GLU A 60 0.14 -28.14 -28.74
C GLU A 60 -0.29 -28.77 -27.39
N VAL A 61 0.57 -28.74 -26.36
CA VAL A 61 0.21 -29.34 -25.05
C VAL A 61 -0.85 -28.54 -24.28
N ALA A 62 -0.92 -27.20 -24.44
CA ALA A 62 -2.02 -26.41 -23.90
C ALA A 62 -3.36 -26.85 -24.52
N SER A 63 -3.40 -27.03 -25.84
CA SER A 63 -4.58 -27.51 -26.56
C SER A 63 -4.98 -28.94 -26.15
N LEU A 64 -4.01 -29.85 -25.97
CA LEU A 64 -4.25 -31.21 -25.47
C LEU A 64 -4.85 -31.22 -24.06
N VAL A 65 -4.37 -30.36 -23.16
CA VAL A 65 -4.91 -30.22 -21.78
C VAL A 65 -6.37 -29.75 -21.76
N GLU A 66 -6.79 -29.00 -22.78
CA GLU A 66 -8.19 -28.62 -23.00
C GLU A 66 -9.00 -29.66 -23.79
N GLY A 67 -8.37 -30.75 -24.25
CA GLY A 67 -8.98 -31.79 -25.09
C GLY A 67 -9.25 -31.35 -26.53
N LYS A 68 -8.63 -30.26 -27.00
CA LYS A 68 -8.78 -29.72 -28.36
C LYS A 68 -7.82 -30.42 -29.34
N VAL A 69 -8.31 -30.77 -30.52
CA VAL A 69 -7.47 -31.25 -31.62
C VAL A 69 -6.74 -30.08 -32.26
N THR A 70 -5.42 -30.23 -32.44
CA THR A 70 -4.56 -29.25 -33.10
C THR A 70 -4.41 -29.54 -34.61
N PRO A 71 -3.99 -28.54 -35.41
CA PRO A 71 -3.71 -28.76 -36.84
C PRO A 71 -2.62 -29.81 -37.09
N ARG A 72 -1.61 -29.93 -36.21
CA ARG A 72 -0.60 -31.00 -36.29
C ARG A 72 -1.20 -32.37 -36.04
N LEU A 73 -1.95 -32.54 -34.94
CA LEU A 73 -2.60 -33.81 -34.62
C LEU A 73 -3.58 -34.24 -35.74
N ALA A 74 -4.30 -33.30 -36.35
CA ALA A 74 -5.10 -33.57 -37.55
C ALA A 74 -4.22 -34.04 -38.73
N SER A 75 -3.12 -33.34 -39.05
CA SER A 75 -2.22 -33.73 -40.15
C SER A 75 -1.59 -35.13 -39.97
N LEU A 76 -1.37 -35.58 -38.73
CA LEU A 76 -0.88 -36.93 -38.43
C LEU A 76 -1.97 -38.00 -38.61
N LEU A 77 -3.23 -37.69 -38.27
CA LEU A 77 -4.36 -38.59 -38.47
C LEU A 77 -4.75 -38.73 -39.96
N ASP A 78 -4.47 -37.69 -40.76
CA ASP A 78 -4.70 -37.73 -42.21
C ASP A 78 -3.89 -38.83 -42.91
N GLU A 79 -2.70 -39.18 -42.43
CA GLU A 79 -1.90 -40.34 -42.91
C GLU A 79 -2.59 -41.71 -42.72
N VAL A 80 -3.73 -41.75 -42.02
CA VAL A 80 -4.48 -42.96 -41.68
C VAL A 80 -5.78 -43.09 -42.49
N LYS A 81 -6.19 -42.04 -43.22
CA LYS A 81 -7.47 -41.99 -43.99
C LYS A 81 -7.62 -43.11 -45.03
N ASP A 82 -6.52 -43.55 -45.65
CA ASP A 82 -6.55 -44.57 -46.71
C ASP A 82 -6.73 -46.01 -46.19
N GLU A 83 -6.57 -46.26 -44.89
CA GLU A 83 -6.72 -47.61 -44.32
C GLU A 83 -8.20 -47.96 -44.05
N LYS A 84 -8.69 -49.04 -44.65
CA LYS A 84 -10.09 -49.45 -44.51
C LYS A 84 -10.36 -50.12 -43.16
N LYS A 85 -11.30 -49.55 -42.39
CA LYS A 85 -11.72 -49.98 -41.04
C LYS A 85 -10.59 -49.87 -40.01
N VAL A 86 -10.25 -48.63 -39.67
CA VAL A 86 -9.26 -48.25 -38.67
C VAL A 86 -9.88 -48.23 -37.27
N SER A 87 -9.10 -48.65 -36.27
CA SER A 87 -9.40 -48.42 -34.86
C SER A 87 -8.23 -47.71 -34.19
N LEU A 88 -8.50 -46.65 -33.42
CA LEU A 88 -7.49 -45.80 -32.78
C LEU A 88 -7.65 -45.85 -31.26
N ALA A 89 -6.61 -46.32 -30.57
CA ALA A 89 -6.48 -46.16 -29.13
C ALA A 89 -6.02 -44.73 -28.79
N VAL A 90 -6.69 -44.10 -27.82
CA VAL A 90 -6.39 -42.76 -27.29
C VAL A 90 -6.46 -42.82 -25.76
N ALA A 91 -5.52 -42.18 -25.07
CA ALA A 91 -5.39 -42.27 -23.61
C ALA A 91 -6.43 -41.44 -22.83
N ASP A 92 -6.88 -40.29 -23.35
CA ASP A 92 -7.93 -39.46 -22.75
C ASP A 92 -9.24 -39.57 -23.57
N PRO A 93 -10.36 -40.03 -22.97
CA PRO A 93 -11.68 -40.04 -23.60
C PRO A 93 -12.14 -38.67 -24.12
N LYS A 94 -11.72 -37.54 -23.52
CA LYS A 94 -12.05 -36.19 -24.01
C LYS A 94 -11.41 -35.93 -25.37
N LEU A 95 -10.12 -36.19 -25.50
CA LEU A 95 -9.39 -36.05 -26.76
C LEU A 95 -9.92 -37.03 -27.80
N GLY A 96 -10.23 -38.27 -27.41
CA GLY A 96 -10.92 -39.23 -28.28
C GLY A 96 -12.25 -38.68 -28.82
N ASN A 97 -13.11 -38.13 -27.96
CA ASN A 97 -14.37 -37.50 -28.36
C ASN A 97 -14.21 -36.22 -29.21
N ALA A 98 -13.05 -35.56 -29.17
CA ALA A 98 -12.73 -34.45 -30.07
C ALA A 98 -12.24 -34.94 -31.44
N ILE A 99 -11.38 -35.97 -31.47
CA ILE A 99 -10.93 -36.66 -32.69
C ILE A 99 -12.12 -37.25 -33.46
N GLY A 100 -13.09 -37.84 -32.76
CA GLY A 100 -14.31 -38.42 -33.35
C GLY A 100 -15.27 -37.41 -33.99
N LYS A 101 -15.00 -36.10 -33.87
CA LYS A 101 -15.75 -35.02 -34.52
C LYS A 101 -15.05 -34.46 -35.77
N LEU A 102 -13.86 -34.97 -36.12
CA LEU A 102 -13.10 -34.49 -37.28
C LEU A 102 -13.77 -34.93 -38.60
N PRO A 103 -13.99 -34.01 -39.56
CA PRO A 103 -14.59 -34.36 -40.84
C PRO A 103 -13.65 -35.23 -41.68
N GLY A 104 -14.17 -36.34 -42.22
CA GLY A 104 -13.45 -37.22 -43.15
C GLY A 104 -12.57 -38.29 -42.52
N LEU A 105 -12.79 -38.66 -41.25
CA LEU A 105 -12.08 -39.73 -40.54
C LEU A 105 -13.08 -40.76 -39.95
N ASP A 106 -13.34 -41.85 -40.68
CA ASP A 106 -14.15 -42.99 -40.18
C ASP A 106 -13.29 -43.93 -39.31
N ILE A 107 -13.05 -43.50 -38.07
CA ILE A 107 -12.17 -44.18 -37.10
C ILE A 107 -12.98 -44.67 -35.90
N GLN A 108 -12.87 -45.96 -35.58
CA GLN A 108 -13.40 -46.49 -34.32
C GLN A 108 -12.44 -46.20 -33.16
N LEU A 109 -12.81 -45.23 -32.32
CA LEU A 109 -12.04 -44.82 -31.16
C LEU A 109 -12.19 -45.82 -30.00
N ILE A 110 -11.09 -46.07 -29.31
CA ILE A 110 -11.03 -46.91 -28.11
C ILE A 110 -10.29 -46.12 -27.03
N ALA A 111 -10.98 -45.80 -25.93
CA ALA A 111 -10.43 -45.06 -24.79
C ALA A 111 -10.75 -45.79 -23.47
N ASP A 112 -10.77 -47.12 -23.53
CA ASP A 112 -11.07 -48.01 -22.41
C ASP A 112 -9.82 -48.32 -21.56
N SER A 113 -10.04 -48.82 -20.35
CA SER A 113 -8.98 -49.29 -19.44
C SER A 113 -8.09 -50.38 -20.04
N THR A 114 -8.57 -51.14 -21.04
CA THR A 114 -7.76 -52.15 -21.76
C THR A 114 -6.56 -51.57 -22.49
N THR A 115 -6.51 -50.24 -22.68
CA THR A 115 -5.37 -49.56 -23.32
C THR A 115 -4.23 -49.22 -22.34
N THR A 116 -4.46 -49.22 -21.02
CA THR A 116 -3.51 -48.63 -20.06
C THR A 116 -2.17 -49.34 -20.00
N ASP A 117 -2.16 -50.67 -20.11
CA ASP A 117 -0.94 -51.46 -19.96
C ASP A 117 -0.04 -51.33 -21.19
N ILE A 118 -0.63 -51.16 -22.37
CA ILE A 118 0.08 -50.79 -23.60
C ILE A 118 0.69 -49.39 -23.46
N TYR A 119 -0.09 -48.42 -22.97
CA TYR A 119 0.40 -47.05 -22.73
C TYR A 119 1.52 -47.00 -21.69
N ARG A 120 1.48 -47.86 -20.67
CA ARG A 120 2.55 -48.02 -19.68
C ARG A 120 3.81 -48.59 -20.34
N ALA A 121 3.70 -49.72 -21.03
CA ALA A 121 4.84 -50.38 -21.66
C ALA A 121 5.51 -49.51 -22.76
N ILE A 122 4.72 -48.78 -23.55
CA ILE A 122 5.24 -47.81 -24.52
C ILE A 122 5.97 -46.66 -23.84
N ARG A 123 5.48 -46.15 -22.69
CA ARG A 123 6.16 -45.07 -21.95
C ARG A 123 7.46 -45.55 -21.29
N GLU A 124 7.49 -46.80 -20.81
CA GLU A 124 8.67 -47.41 -20.18
C GLU A 124 9.77 -47.67 -21.21
N HIS A 125 9.42 -48.20 -22.39
CA HIS A 125 10.35 -48.53 -23.48
C HIS A 125 10.35 -47.48 -24.61
N LEU A 126 9.95 -46.24 -24.35
CA LEU A 126 9.77 -45.23 -25.41
C LEU A 126 11.04 -44.91 -26.23
N PRO A 127 12.25 -44.82 -25.63
CA PRO A 127 13.48 -44.56 -26.39
C PRO A 127 13.91 -45.68 -27.34
N THR A 128 13.41 -46.92 -27.18
CA THR A 128 13.69 -48.02 -28.12
C THR A 128 12.67 -48.10 -29.26
N LEU A 129 11.51 -47.44 -29.11
CA LEU A 129 10.45 -47.37 -30.13
C LEU A 129 10.61 -46.22 -31.12
N ILE A 130 11.34 -45.15 -30.76
CA ILE A 130 11.56 -43.97 -31.61
C ILE A 130 13.05 -43.84 -31.95
N PRO A 131 13.49 -44.25 -33.16
CA PRO A 131 14.88 -44.13 -33.58
C PRO A 131 15.39 -42.69 -33.53
N GLY A 132 16.56 -42.49 -32.92
CA GLY A 132 17.21 -41.18 -32.81
C GLY A 132 16.72 -40.29 -31.66
N LEU A 133 15.90 -40.80 -30.73
CA LEU A 133 15.53 -40.09 -29.50
C LEU A 133 16.36 -40.60 -28.30
N ALA A 134 17.37 -39.85 -27.85
CA ALA A 134 18.13 -40.27 -26.69
C ALA A 134 17.33 -40.07 -25.38
N PRO A 135 17.48 -40.93 -24.35
CA PRO A 135 16.80 -40.76 -23.06
C PRO A 135 17.11 -39.42 -22.36
N GLN A 136 18.33 -38.89 -22.56
CA GLN A 136 18.73 -37.58 -22.04
C GLN A 136 17.99 -36.44 -22.74
N ASP A 137 17.85 -36.48 -24.07
CA ASP A 137 17.13 -35.47 -24.86
C ASP A 137 15.64 -35.45 -24.52
N MET A 138 15.02 -36.62 -24.33
CA MET A 138 13.62 -36.71 -23.88
C MET A 138 13.43 -36.08 -22.49
N SER A 139 14.42 -36.24 -21.60
CA SER A 139 14.41 -35.66 -20.26
C SER A 139 14.58 -34.14 -20.28
N THR A 140 15.49 -33.61 -21.09
CA THR A 140 15.69 -32.15 -21.23
C THR A 140 14.51 -31.48 -21.96
N MET A 141 13.93 -32.11 -22.99
CA MET A 141 12.69 -31.64 -23.61
C MET A 141 11.51 -31.64 -22.63
N SER A 142 11.38 -32.68 -21.80
CA SER A 142 10.35 -32.74 -20.73
C SER A 142 10.53 -31.63 -19.69
N LEU A 143 11.76 -31.36 -19.25
CA LEU A 143 12.09 -30.27 -18.33
C LEU A 143 11.81 -28.89 -18.96
N GLY A 144 12.18 -28.69 -20.22
CA GLY A 144 11.93 -27.45 -20.96
C GLY A 144 10.43 -27.18 -21.13
N LEU A 145 9.66 -28.20 -21.53
CA LEU A 145 8.22 -28.10 -21.73
C LEU A 145 7.47 -27.88 -20.41
N SER A 146 7.80 -28.64 -19.36
CA SER A 146 7.17 -28.47 -18.04
C SER A 146 7.48 -27.10 -17.42
N HIS A 147 8.71 -26.59 -17.53
CA HIS A 147 9.02 -25.20 -17.17
C HIS A 147 8.22 -24.18 -17.99
N SER A 148 8.02 -24.43 -19.29
CA SER A 148 7.33 -23.49 -20.18
C SER A 148 5.82 -23.47 -19.94
N LEU A 149 5.20 -24.64 -19.72
CA LEU A 149 3.79 -24.77 -19.35
C LEU A 149 3.52 -24.26 -17.93
N ALA A 150 4.43 -24.48 -16.98
CA ALA A 150 4.36 -23.85 -15.66
C ALA A 150 4.45 -22.33 -15.77
N ARG A 151 5.35 -21.79 -16.61
CA ARG A 151 5.40 -20.35 -16.92
C ARG A 151 4.15 -19.85 -17.64
N HIS A 152 3.49 -20.65 -18.48
CA HIS A 152 2.23 -20.27 -19.10
C HIS A 152 1.15 -20.05 -18.03
N LYS A 153 0.93 -21.05 -17.16
CA LYS A 153 -0.04 -20.95 -16.06
C LYS A 153 0.34 -19.87 -15.03
N LEU A 154 1.63 -19.68 -14.75
CA LEU A 154 2.11 -18.64 -13.82
C LEU A 154 2.23 -17.24 -14.42
N LYS A 155 2.11 -17.05 -15.74
CA LYS A 155 2.02 -15.72 -16.37
C LYS A 155 0.72 -15.00 -16.01
N PHE A 156 -0.32 -15.76 -15.65
CA PHE A 156 -1.58 -15.24 -15.12
C PHE A 156 -1.51 -14.88 -13.62
N SER A 157 -0.42 -15.21 -12.90
CA SER A 157 -0.24 -14.79 -11.50
C SER A 157 0.43 -13.41 -11.44
N PRO A 158 -0.23 -12.38 -10.87
CA PRO A 158 0.33 -11.03 -10.76
C PRO A 158 1.41 -10.89 -9.67
N ASP A 159 1.61 -11.90 -8.81
CA ASP A 159 2.49 -11.92 -7.61
C ASP A 159 3.98 -11.62 -7.84
N LYS A 160 4.42 -11.34 -9.08
CA LYS A 160 5.81 -11.01 -9.41
C LYS A 160 6.02 -9.64 -10.06
N ILE A 161 4.94 -8.91 -10.36
CA ILE A 161 5.05 -7.59 -11.01
C ILE A 161 5.32 -6.50 -9.96
N ASP A 162 4.85 -6.69 -8.73
CA ASP A 162 5.03 -5.76 -7.60
C ASP A 162 6.51 -5.52 -7.23
N THR A 163 7.38 -6.50 -7.45
CA THR A 163 8.81 -6.39 -7.20
C THR A 163 9.44 -5.26 -8.04
N MET A 164 8.87 -4.95 -9.22
CA MET A 164 9.30 -3.81 -10.05
C MET A 164 8.93 -2.47 -9.42
N ILE A 165 7.80 -2.37 -8.71
CA ILE A 165 7.41 -1.17 -7.95
C ILE A 165 8.45 -0.89 -6.86
N VAL A 166 8.85 -1.93 -6.11
CA VAL A 166 9.82 -1.81 -5.00
C VAL A 166 11.17 -1.26 -5.48
N GLN A 167 11.67 -1.73 -6.62
CA GLN A 167 12.90 -1.21 -7.21
C GLN A 167 12.73 0.21 -7.77
N ALA A 168 11.60 0.49 -8.43
CA ALA A 168 11.34 1.81 -9.04
C ALA A 168 11.21 2.93 -7.99
N ILE A 169 10.55 2.70 -6.85
CA ILE A 169 10.47 3.70 -5.78
C ILE A 169 11.79 3.86 -5.01
N GLY A 170 12.58 2.78 -4.86
CA GLY A 170 13.94 2.86 -4.31
C GLY A 170 14.83 3.75 -5.17
N LEU A 171 14.86 3.49 -6.49
CA LEU A 171 15.60 4.30 -7.45
C LEU A 171 15.11 5.76 -7.48
N LEU A 172 13.80 6.02 -7.38
CA LEU A 172 13.26 7.38 -7.31
C LEU A 172 13.70 8.10 -6.03
N ASP A 173 13.60 7.44 -4.86
CA ASP A 173 14.05 8.00 -3.59
C ASP A 173 15.57 8.21 -3.55
N ASP A 174 16.39 7.44 -4.28
CA ASP A 174 17.84 7.64 -4.42
C ASP A 174 18.20 8.75 -5.43
N LEU A 175 17.55 8.79 -6.61
CA LEU A 175 17.68 9.90 -7.57
C LEU A 175 17.36 11.25 -6.92
N ASP A 176 16.35 11.34 -6.04
CA ASP A 176 16.05 12.58 -5.29
C ASP A 176 17.22 13.05 -4.41
N LYS A 177 18.05 12.13 -3.89
CA LYS A 177 19.27 12.47 -3.11
C LYS A 177 20.40 12.90 -4.03
N GLU A 178 20.64 12.14 -5.09
CA GLU A 178 21.75 12.36 -6.02
C GLU A 178 21.56 13.63 -6.84
N LEU A 179 20.37 13.88 -7.39
CA LEU A 179 20.00 15.11 -8.08
C LEU A 179 20.26 16.34 -7.20
N ASN A 180 19.87 16.31 -5.93
CA ASN A 180 20.16 17.40 -5.00
C ASN A 180 21.67 17.58 -4.76
N ASN A 181 22.43 16.50 -4.59
CA ASN A 181 23.89 16.57 -4.41
C ASN A 181 24.60 17.13 -5.64
N TYR A 182 24.23 16.66 -6.85
CA TYR A 182 24.79 17.16 -8.11
C TYR A 182 24.39 18.62 -8.37
N ALA A 183 23.13 18.99 -8.13
CA ALA A 183 22.69 20.38 -8.29
C ALA A 183 23.39 21.34 -7.31
N MET A 184 23.60 20.93 -6.05
CA MET A 184 24.42 21.70 -5.11
C MET A 184 25.86 21.82 -5.61
N ARG A 185 26.46 20.76 -6.19
CA ARG A 185 27.79 20.83 -6.79
C ARG A 185 27.86 21.76 -8.01
N VAL A 186 26.85 21.76 -8.89
CA VAL A 186 26.76 22.71 -10.01
C VAL A 186 26.67 24.15 -9.48
N LYS A 187 25.88 24.40 -8.42
CA LYS A 187 25.79 25.71 -7.75
C LYS A 187 27.08 26.14 -7.06
N GLU A 188 27.82 25.21 -6.46
CA GLU A 188 29.15 25.46 -5.88
C GLU A 188 30.21 25.78 -6.94
N TRP A 189 30.20 25.05 -8.07
CA TRP A 189 31.24 25.12 -9.11
C TRP A 189 31.05 26.35 -10.02
N TYR A 190 29.85 26.53 -10.60
CA TYR A 190 29.54 27.74 -11.38
C TYR A 190 29.46 29.00 -10.49
N GLY A 191 29.26 28.82 -9.18
CA GLY A 191 29.32 29.90 -8.18
C GLY A 191 30.67 30.62 -8.08
N TRP A 192 31.77 30.08 -8.63
CA TRP A 192 33.02 30.83 -8.80
C TRP A 192 32.89 31.91 -9.90
N HIS A 193 32.18 31.59 -10.99
CA HIS A 193 31.98 32.48 -12.13
C HIS A 193 30.82 33.47 -11.93
N PHE A 194 29.73 33.03 -11.28
CA PHE A 194 28.55 33.86 -11.04
C PHE A 194 27.91 33.57 -9.66
N PRO A 195 28.51 34.06 -8.55
CA PRO A 195 28.06 33.78 -7.17
C PRO A 195 26.69 34.36 -6.80
N GLU A 196 26.22 35.39 -7.49
CA GLU A 196 24.91 36.01 -7.25
C GLU A 196 23.75 35.13 -7.75
N LEU A 197 23.95 34.39 -8.85
CA LEU A 197 22.92 33.53 -9.47
C LEU A 197 22.33 32.53 -8.48
N ALA A 198 23.17 31.94 -7.62
CA ALA A 198 22.75 30.94 -6.63
C ALA A 198 21.91 31.52 -5.47
N LYS A 199 21.86 32.86 -5.34
CA LYS A 199 21.01 33.58 -4.37
C LYS A 199 19.69 34.03 -5.00
N ILE A 200 19.66 34.23 -6.32
CA ILE A 200 18.47 34.60 -7.09
C ILE A 200 17.64 33.34 -7.42
N LEU A 201 18.30 32.28 -7.89
CA LEU A 201 17.64 31.04 -8.32
C LEU A 201 17.71 29.94 -7.26
N ASN A 202 16.65 29.86 -6.46
CA ASN A 202 16.45 28.76 -5.51
C ASN A 202 16.24 27.41 -6.20
N ASP A 203 15.54 27.36 -7.33
CA ASP A 203 15.35 26.10 -8.07
C ASP A 203 16.68 25.56 -8.64
N ASN A 204 16.77 24.23 -8.71
CA ASN A 204 17.94 23.50 -9.17
C ASN A 204 17.89 23.22 -10.69
N LEU A 205 16.71 22.95 -11.25
CA LEU A 205 16.55 22.69 -12.68
C LEU A 205 16.72 23.97 -13.50
N ALA A 206 16.08 25.08 -13.10
CA ALA A 206 16.23 26.38 -13.75
C ALA A 206 17.67 26.88 -13.71
N TYR A 207 18.40 26.64 -12.60
CA TYR A 207 19.82 26.96 -12.50
C TYR A 207 20.65 26.16 -13.52
N ALA A 208 20.48 24.84 -13.59
CA ALA A 208 21.20 24.00 -14.55
C ALA A 208 20.88 24.38 -16.01
N LYS A 209 19.60 24.61 -16.33
CA LYS A 209 19.19 25.07 -17.68
C LYS A 209 19.75 26.44 -18.03
N LEU A 210 19.86 27.38 -17.08
CA LEU A 210 20.47 28.68 -17.33
C LEU A 210 21.98 28.58 -17.56
N VAL A 211 22.71 27.73 -16.83
CA VAL A 211 24.15 27.49 -17.06
C VAL A 211 24.41 26.95 -18.47
N LEU A 212 23.52 26.09 -18.98
CA LEU A 212 23.57 25.61 -20.37
C LEU A 212 23.24 26.71 -21.40
N LYS A 213 22.26 27.58 -21.14
CA LYS A 213 21.77 28.60 -22.08
C LYS A 213 22.61 29.90 -22.11
N MET A 214 23.13 30.33 -20.97
CA MET A 214 23.97 31.54 -20.84
C MET A 214 25.45 31.24 -21.10
N GLY A 215 25.97 30.12 -20.58
CA GLY A 215 27.40 29.80 -20.68
C GLY A 215 28.26 30.76 -19.87
N MET A 216 29.03 31.62 -20.54
CA MET A 216 29.79 32.69 -19.87
C MET A 216 28.88 33.88 -19.49
N ARG A 217 29.23 34.55 -18.39
CA ARG A 217 28.64 35.81 -17.95
C ARG A 217 28.70 36.93 -18.99
N THR A 218 29.66 36.90 -19.93
CA THR A 218 29.77 37.85 -21.04
C THR A 218 28.59 37.80 -22.02
N ASN A 219 27.94 36.64 -22.17
CA ASN A 219 26.82 36.45 -23.10
C ASN A 219 25.45 36.88 -22.53
N TRP A 220 25.44 37.61 -21.41
CA TRP A 220 24.20 37.99 -20.71
C TRP A 220 23.21 38.82 -21.54
N GLU A 221 23.70 39.62 -22.48
CA GLU A 221 22.86 40.45 -23.36
C GLU A 221 22.31 39.65 -24.55
N SER A 222 23.07 38.68 -25.07
CA SER A 222 22.70 37.85 -26.22
C SER A 222 21.88 36.60 -25.86
N SER A 223 21.88 36.16 -24.60
CA SER A 223 21.07 35.02 -24.15
C SER A 223 19.61 35.42 -23.89
N ASP A 224 18.68 34.82 -24.62
CA ASP A 224 17.26 34.76 -24.26
C ASP A 224 17.04 33.70 -23.16
N LEU A 225 16.32 34.06 -22.10
CA LEU A 225 16.06 33.23 -20.92
C LEU A 225 14.56 33.02 -20.64
N ALA A 226 13.66 33.57 -21.46
CA ALA A 226 12.22 33.53 -21.23
C ALA A 226 11.63 32.10 -21.27
N GLU A 227 12.31 31.16 -21.93
CA GLU A 227 11.97 29.72 -21.91
C GLU A 227 12.22 29.04 -20.54
N ILE A 228 13.01 29.68 -19.66
CA ILE A 228 13.56 29.09 -18.43
C ILE A 228 13.08 29.85 -17.19
N LEU A 229 12.94 31.18 -17.27
CA LEU A 229 12.63 32.07 -16.15
C LEU A 229 11.50 33.06 -16.49
N PRO A 230 10.67 33.45 -15.51
CA PRO A 230 9.81 34.65 -15.62
C PRO A 230 10.65 35.93 -15.77
N GLU A 231 10.11 36.91 -16.50
CA GLU A 231 10.75 38.21 -16.79
C GLU A 231 11.31 38.93 -15.54
N GLU A 232 10.58 38.88 -14.41
CA GLU A 232 11.03 39.48 -13.14
C GLU A 232 12.37 38.90 -12.65
N LEU A 233 12.56 37.58 -12.80
CA LEU A 233 13.80 36.91 -12.44
C LEU A 233 14.87 37.13 -13.51
N GLU A 234 14.52 37.05 -14.80
CA GLU A 234 15.46 37.32 -15.89
C GLU A 234 16.11 38.71 -15.77
N GLY A 235 15.31 39.76 -15.56
CA GLY A 235 15.83 41.12 -15.38
C GLY A 235 16.77 41.23 -14.18
N SER A 236 16.46 40.53 -13.09
CA SER A 236 17.33 40.48 -11.90
C SER A 236 18.65 39.72 -12.17
N VAL A 237 18.62 38.64 -12.97
CA VAL A 237 19.81 37.87 -13.34
C VAL A 237 20.69 38.67 -14.30
N LYS A 238 20.12 39.33 -15.32
CA LYS A 238 20.88 40.18 -16.26
C LYS A 238 21.53 41.38 -15.55
N ALA A 239 20.81 42.04 -14.65
CA ALA A 239 21.37 43.11 -13.82
C ALA A 239 22.44 42.63 -12.81
N ALA A 240 22.36 41.37 -12.36
CA ALA A 240 23.40 40.75 -11.53
C ALA A 240 24.61 40.27 -12.36
N ALA A 241 24.43 39.90 -13.63
CA ALA A 241 25.51 39.50 -14.53
C ALA A 241 26.43 40.69 -14.89
N ASP A 242 25.85 41.86 -15.18
CA ASP A 242 26.57 43.14 -15.33
C ASP A 242 27.49 43.42 -14.13
N ARG A 243 26.97 43.26 -12.90
CA ARG A 243 27.62 43.70 -11.66
C ARG A 243 28.20 42.58 -10.79
N SER A 244 28.39 41.39 -11.34
CA SER A 244 28.84 40.23 -10.59
C SER A 244 30.27 40.40 -10.09
N MET A 245 30.54 39.90 -8.88
CA MET A 245 31.88 39.81 -8.31
C MET A 245 32.60 38.48 -8.64
N GLY A 246 32.03 37.65 -9.52
CA GLY A 246 32.60 36.36 -9.93
C GLY A 246 33.79 36.48 -10.89
N THR A 247 34.70 35.50 -10.81
CA THR A 247 35.92 35.44 -11.63
C THR A 247 35.65 34.91 -13.02
N GLU A 248 36.37 35.40 -14.03
CA GLU A 248 36.39 34.77 -15.35
C GLU A 248 37.00 33.36 -15.27
N ILE A 249 36.49 32.43 -16.10
CA ILE A 249 36.88 31.01 -16.16
C ILE A 249 37.29 30.65 -17.58
N SER A 250 38.00 29.54 -17.77
CA SER A 250 38.36 29.07 -19.11
C SER A 250 37.17 28.42 -19.83
N GLU A 251 37.25 28.31 -21.16
CA GLU A 251 36.28 27.56 -21.97
C GLU A 251 36.31 26.07 -21.60
N GLU A 252 37.49 25.50 -21.32
CA GLU A 252 37.65 24.12 -20.85
C GLU A 252 36.94 23.87 -19.49
N ASP A 253 37.03 24.82 -18.55
CA ASP A 253 36.28 24.75 -17.27
C ASP A 253 34.77 24.85 -17.51
N LEU A 254 34.34 25.74 -18.42
CA LEU A 254 32.93 25.95 -18.74
C LEU A 254 32.30 24.69 -19.36
N GLU A 255 32.97 24.04 -20.32
CA GLU A 255 32.51 22.79 -20.93
C GLU A 255 32.29 21.70 -19.87
N ASN A 256 33.21 21.56 -18.91
CA ASN A 256 33.07 20.59 -17.82
C ASN A 256 31.90 20.92 -16.86
N ILE A 257 31.67 22.20 -16.57
CA ILE A 257 30.52 22.65 -15.77
C ILE A 257 29.20 22.43 -16.53
N GLN A 258 29.17 22.71 -17.83
CA GLN A 258 28.00 22.50 -18.69
C GLN A 258 27.67 21.01 -18.84
N ALA A 259 28.66 20.14 -19.02
CA ALA A 259 28.45 18.69 -19.03
C ALA A 259 27.80 18.20 -17.73
N LEU A 260 28.23 18.71 -16.56
CA LEU A 260 27.58 18.38 -15.29
C LEU A 260 26.14 18.93 -15.19
N ALA A 261 25.89 20.14 -15.70
CA ALA A 261 24.55 20.72 -15.76
C ALA A 261 23.60 19.92 -16.69
N GLU A 262 24.11 19.43 -17.83
CA GLU A 262 23.37 18.54 -18.73
C GLU A 262 22.98 17.22 -18.03
N GLN A 263 23.90 16.59 -17.29
CA GLN A 263 23.58 15.40 -16.50
C GLN A 263 22.50 15.68 -15.44
N VAL A 264 22.51 16.85 -14.79
CA VAL A 264 21.45 17.24 -13.83
C VAL A 264 20.09 17.41 -14.51
N VAL A 265 20.05 17.97 -15.72
CA VAL A 265 18.81 18.06 -16.52
C VAL A 265 18.33 16.66 -16.92
N GLY A 266 19.21 15.82 -17.49
CA GLY A 266 18.91 14.46 -17.89
C GLY A 266 18.42 13.57 -16.74
N PHE A 267 19.03 13.65 -15.55
CA PHE A 267 18.54 12.97 -14.35
C PHE A 267 17.17 13.49 -13.91
N THR A 268 16.89 14.78 -14.06
CA THR A 268 15.57 15.35 -13.70
C THR A 268 14.47 14.89 -14.67
N GLU A 269 14.79 14.77 -15.96
CA GLU A 269 13.88 14.24 -16.98
C GLU A 269 13.66 12.73 -16.81
N TYR A 270 14.72 11.95 -16.57
CA TYR A 270 14.61 10.52 -16.25
C TYR A 270 13.79 10.28 -14.97
N ARG A 271 13.95 11.13 -13.94
CA ARG A 271 13.12 11.11 -12.73
C ARG A 271 11.64 11.35 -13.04
N GLN A 272 11.31 12.26 -13.95
CA GLN A 272 9.91 12.48 -14.39
C GLN A 272 9.35 11.27 -15.14
N GLN A 273 10.14 10.68 -16.05
CA GLN A 273 9.78 9.44 -16.77
C GLN A 273 9.55 8.26 -15.80
N LEU A 274 10.44 8.09 -14.81
CA LEU A 274 10.33 7.06 -13.78
C LEU A 274 9.10 7.26 -12.88
N ALA A 275 8.76 8.50 -12.54
CA ALA A 275 7.54 8.82 -11.82
C ALA A 275 6.28 8.48 -12.63
N GLY A 276 6.25 8.82 -13.93
CA GLY A 276 5.15 8.45 -14.83
C GLY A 276 5.00 6.93 -15.00
N TYR A 277 6.11 6.22 -15.14
CA TYR A 277 6.16 4.76 -15.15
C TYR A 277 5.60 4.16 -13.85
N LEU A 278 6.00 4.70 -12.69
CA LEU A 278 5.52 4.25 -11.38
C LEU A 278 4.01 4.49 -11.21
N THR A 279 3.48 5.63 -11.65
CA THR A 279 2.02 5.91 -11.69
C THR A 279 1.28 4.88 -12.54
N ALA A 280 1.72 4.64 -13.77
CA ALA A 280 1.10 3.67 -14.67
C ALA A 280 1.13 2.25 -14.11
N ARG A 281 2.26 1.84 -13.50
CA ARG A 281 2.39 0.54 -12.83
C ARG A 281 1.55 0.42 -11.57
N MET A 282 1.41 1.47 -10.78
CA MET A 282 0.63 1.42 -9.54
C MET A 282 -0.87 1.27 -9.86
N ASN A 283 -1.39 2.01 -10.84
CA ASN A 283 -2.79 1.89 -11.25
C ASN A 283 -3.12 0.45 -11.71
N ALA A 284 -2.25 -0.17 -12.51
CA ALA A 284 -2.45 -1.51 -13.03
C ALA A 284 -2.20 -2.66 -12.03
N ILE A 285 -1.75 -2.38 -10.79
CA ILE A 285 -1.38 -3.39 -9.79
C ILE A 285 -2.13 -3.21 -8.46
N ALA A 286 -2.42 -1.96 -8.08
CA ALA A 286 -3.13 -1.63 -6.84
C ALA A 286 -4.03 -0.38 -7.03
N PRO A 287 -5.09 -0.47 -7.86
CA PRO A 287 -5.96 0.66 -8.16
C PRO A 287 -6.70 1.16 -6.91
N ASN A 288 -7.15 0.28 -6.01
CA ASN A 288 -7.88 0.71 -4.81
C ASN A 288 -6.97 1.43 -3.80
N LEU A 289 -5.75 0.92 -3.61
CA LEU A 289 -4.72 1.60 -2.82
C LEU A 289 -4.40 3.00 -3.38
N THR A 290 -4.25 3.10 -4.70
CA THR A 290 -3.91 4.35 -5.38
C THR A 290 -5.02 5.39 -5.23
N ALA A 291 -6.26 5.01 -5.51
CA ALA A 291 -7.43 5.87 -5.34
C ALA A 291 -7.53 6.43 -3.90
N LEU A 292 -7.17 5.64 -2.89
CA LEU A 292 -7.26 6.02 -1.47
C LEU A 292 -6.08 6.85 -0.94
N VAL A 293 -4.85 6.55 -1.35
CA VAL A 293 -3.63 7.05 -0.66
C VAL A 293 -2.69 7.83 -1.59
N GLY A 294 -2.80 7.64 -2.92
CA GLY A 294 -1.89 8.19 -3.92
C GLY A 294 -0.71 7.29 -4.24
N GLU A 295 -0.18 7.42 -5.46
CA GLU A 295 0.77 6.54 -6.13
C GLU A 295 2.09 6.42 -5.34
N LEU A 296 2.70 7.57 -5.04
CA LEU A 296 3.99 7.66 -4.35
C LEU A 296 3.94 7.21 -2.89
N VAL A 297 2.77 7.25 -2.26
CA VAL A 297 2.58 6.76 -0.89
C VAL A 297 2.28 5.26 -0.91
N GLY A 298 1.43 4.79 -1.85
CA GLY A 298 1.21 3.36 -2.12
C GLY A 298 2.52 2.62 -2.42
N ALA A 299 3.37 3.18 -3.28
CA ALA A 299 4.68 2.63 -3.60
C ALA A 299 5.58 2.46 -2.37
N ARG A 300 5.68 3.48 -1.50
CA ARG A 300 6.49 3.39 -0.28
C ARG A 300 5.89 2.43 0.75
N LEU A 301 4.57 2.27 0.81
CA LEU A 301 3.92 1.25 1.66
C LEU A 301 4.24 -0.17 1.17
N ILE A 302 4.15 -0.44 -0.13
CA ILE A 302 4.50 -1.74 -0.73
C ILE A 302 6.00 -2.03 -0.52
N ALA A 303 6.89 -1.08 -0.81
CA ALA A 303 8.33 -1.25 -0.62
C ALA A 303 8.71 -1.49 0.85
N HIS A 304 8.07 -0.83 1.80
CA HIS A 304 8.31 -1.07 3.23
C HIS A 304 7.76 -2.42 3.73
N ALA A 305 6.78 -3.01 3.02
CA ALA A 305 6.32 -4.39 3.28
C ALA A 305 7.08 -5.46 2.47
N GLY A 306 7.87 -5.06 1.47
CA GLY A 306 8.60 -5.94 0.55
C GLY A 306 7.77 -6.54 -0.58
N SER A 307 6.47 -6.75 -0.39
CA SER A 307 5.53 -7.15 -1.44
C SER A 307 4.08 -6.76 -1.11
N LEU A 308 3.24 -6.64 -2.14
CA LEU A 308 1.81 -6.33 -2.01
C LEU A 308 1.09 -7.42 -1.20
N THR A 309 1.40 -8.69 -1.48
CA THR A 309 0.87 -9.87 -0.78
C THR A 309 1.39 -10.04 0.66
N ASN A 310 2.36 -9.22 1.10
CA ASN A 310 2.75 -9.08 2.51
C ASN A 310 2.09 -7.85 3.17
N LEU A 311 1.88 -6.77 2.40
CA LEU A 311 1.12 -5.60 2.83
C LEU A 311 -0.35 -5.96 3.12
N SER A 312 -0.99 -6.80 2.30
CA SER A 312 -2.39 -7.23 2.48
C SER A 312 -2.64 -8.02 3.76
N LYS A 313 -1.63 -8.80 4.19
CA LYS A 313 -1.63 -9.56 5.46
C LYS A 313 -1.50 -8.67 6.69
N SER A 314 -0.96 -7.46 6.54
CA SER A 314 -0.83 -6.51 7.65
C SER A 314 -2.21 -6.01 8.12
N PRO A 315 -2.42 -5.78 9.43
CA PRO A 315 -3.63 -5.14 9.93
C PRO A 315 -3.57 -3.62 9.74
N ALA A 316 -4.74 -2.99 9.64
CA ALA A 316 -4.89 -1.53 9.51
C ALA A 316 -4.15 -0.71 10.58
N SER A 317 -3.98 -1.25 11.80
CA SER A 317 -3.21 -0.63 12.87
C SER A 317 -1.70 -0.56 12.57
N THR A 318 -1.14 -1.58 11.92
CA THR A 318 0.24 -1.57 11.42
C THR A 318 0.37 -0.62 10.24
N LEU A 319 -0.57 -0.68 9.27
CA LEU A 319 -0.59 0.22 8.12
C LEU A 319 -0.66 1.70 8.54
N GLN A 320 -1.37 2.01 9.63
CA GLN A 320 -1.45 3.37 10.18
C GLN A 320 -0.06 3.93 10.60
N ILE A 321 0.86 3.08 11.08
CA ILE A 321 2.12 3.48 11.72
C ILE A 321 3.38 3.00 10.98
N LEU A 322 3.22 2.41 9.79
CA LEU A 322 4.31 1.89 8.96
C LEU A 322 5.31 3.00 8.58
N GLY A 323 6.61 2.77 8.76
CA GLY A 323 7.68 3.76 8.65
C GLY A 323 7.90 4.63 9.89
N ALA A 324 7.15 4.44 10.98
CA ALA A 324 7.35 5.11 12.27
C ALA A 324 7.86 4.17 13.39
N GLU A 325 8.33 2.98 13.05
CA GLU A 325 8.75 1.88 13.96
C GLU A 325 9.79 2.36 14.97
N LYS A 326 10.79 3.13 14.53
CA LYS A 326 11.86 3.67 15.39
C LYS A 326 11.33 4.64 16.46
N ALA A 327 10.20 5.31 16.19
CA ALA A 327 9.50 6.14 17.17
C ALA A 327 8.55 5.29 18.04
N LEU A 328 7.83 4.33 17.43
CA LEU A 328 6.93 3.39 18.10
C LEU A 328 7.64 2.55 19.16
N PHE A 329 8.69 1.81 18.78
CA PHE A 329 9.44 0.96 19.71
C PHE A 329 10.17 1.75 20.79
N ARG A 330 10.58 3.00 20.50
CA ARG A 330 11.11 3.90 21.54
C ARG A 330 10.02 4.27 22.55
N ALA A 331 8.85 4.72 22.07
CA ALA A 331 7.72 5.10 22.91
C ALA A 331 7.22 3.93 23.78
N LEU A 332 7.08 2.74 23.21
CA LEU A 332 6.71 1.52 23.93
C LEU A 332 7.73 1.18 25.04
N LYS A 333 9.03 1.22 24.74
CA LYS A 333 10.10 0.97 25.73
C LYS A 333 10.11 2.00 26.87
N THR A 334 9.80 3.27 26.59
CA THR A 334 9.76 4.33 27.63
C THR A 334 8.37 4.61 28.19
N LYS A 335 7.36 3.78 27.89
CA LYS A 335 5.94 3.99 28.25
C LYS A 335 5.41 5.41 27.93
N HIS A 336 5.80 5.95 26.78
CA HIS A 336 5.40 7.27 26.29
C HIS A 336 4.31 7.14 25.21
N ASP A 337 3.59 8.22 24.92
CA ASP A 337 2.69 8.35 23.77
C ASP A 337 3.35 7.85 22.46
N THR A 338 2.65 6.98 21.75
CA THR A 338 3.06 6.39 20.46
C THR A 338 2.77 7.31 19.27
N PRO A 339 3.49 7.15 18.13
CA PRO A 339 3.18 7.88 16.90
C PRO A 339 1.78 7.54 16.39
N LYS A 340 1.09 8.55 15.83
CA LYS A 340 -0.33 8.45 15.38
C LYS A 340 -0.47 8.22 13.87
N TYR A 341 0.64 8.27 13.14
CA TYR A 341 0.76 8.09 11.71
C TYR A 341 2.22 7.76 11.36
N GLY A 342 2.43 6.99 10.29
CA GLY A 342 3.71 6.79 9.61
C GLY A 342 3.69 7.38 8.20
N LEU A 343 4.16 6.63 7.20
CA LEU A 343 4.23 7.01 5.78
C LEU A 343 2.93 7.61 5.24
N ILE A 344 1.78 7.08 5.68
CA ILE A 344 0.45 7.59 5.29
C ILE A 344 0.24 9.08 5.59
N TYR A 345 1.02 9.71 6.47
CA TYR A 345 0.92 11.15 6.78
C TYR A 345 1.00 12.04 5.53
N HIS A 346 1.70 11.59 4.48
CA HIS A 346 1.86 12.30 3.21
C HIS A 346 0.70 12.09 2.23
N ALA A 347 -0.29 11.27 2.55
CA ALA A 347 -1.50 11.11 1.73
C ALA A 347 -2.35 12.40 1.76
N SER A 348 -2.85 12.82 0.59
CA SER A 348 -3.57 14.09 0.42
C SER A 348 -4.69 14.32 1.45
N LEU A 349 -5.51 13.29 1.71
CA LEU A 349 -6.61 13.31 2.68
C LEU A 349 -6.17 13.58 4.14
N ILE A 350 -4.93 13.22 4.51
CA ILE A 350 -4.35 13.53 5.82
C ILE A 350 -3.58 14.86 5.77
N GLY A 351 -3.10 15.27 4.60
CA GLY A 351 -2.58 16.61 4.32
C GLY A 351 -3.61 17.69 4.68
N GLN A 352 -4.81 17.57 4.10
CA GLN A 352 -5.96 18.48 4.26
C GLN A 352 -6.44 18.60 5.72
N ALA A 353 -6.64 17.48 6.41
CA ALA A 353 -7.27 17.46 7.73
C ALA A 353 -6.50 18.27 8.80
N THR A 354 -7.20 18.95 9.71
CA THR A 354 -6.54 19.84 10.68
C THR A 354 -6.27 19.20 12.05
N GLY A 355 -5.10 19.48 12.64
CA GLY A 355 -4.76 19.19 14.05
C GLY A 355 -5.18 17.80 14.58
N LYS A 356 -6.16 17.77 15.48
CA LYS A 356 -6.67 16.52 16.09
C LYS A 356 -7.44 15.62 15.11
N ASN A 357 -7.92 16.15 13.98
CA ASN A 357 -8.62 15.37 12.96
C ASN A 357 -7.65 14.53 12.12
N LYS A 358 -6.40 14.97 11.87
CA LYS A 358 -5.37 14.15 11.19
C LYS A 358 -5.26 12.74 11.77
N GLY A 359 -5.12 12.63 13.10
CA GLY A 359 -5.01 11.34 13.79
C GLY A 359 -6.30 10.49 13.81
N LYS A 360 -7.46 11.09 13.52
CA LYS A 360 -8.71 10.33 13.30
C LYS A 360 -8.76 9.82 11.86
N MET A 361 -8.53 10.70 10.89
CA MET A 361 -8.56 10.36 9.46
C MET A 361 -7.50 9.33 9.12
N ALA A 362 -6.29 9.41 9.70
CA ALA A 362 -5.24 8.39 9.56
C ALA A 362 -5.72 6.98 9.90
N ARG A 363 -6.55 6.82 10.95
CA ARG A 363 -7.10 5.52 11.33
C ARG A 363 -8.18 5.03 10.38
N VAL A 364 -9.08 5.91 9.92
CA VAL A 364 -10.17 5.52 9.00
C VAL A 364 -9.62 5.26 7.59
N LEU A 365 -8.64 6.05 7.15
CA LEU A 365 -7.92 5.83 5.89
C LEU A 365 -7.15 4.52 5.93
N ALA A 366 -6.36 4.25 6.99
CA ALA A 366 -5.65 2.97 7.12
C ALA A 366 -6.61 1.76 7.18
N ALA A 367 -7.79 1.91 7.77
CA ALA A 367 -8.82 0.86 7.77
C ALA A 367 -9.39 0.60 6.37
N LYS A 368 -9.72 1.65 5.58
CA LYS A 368 -10.20 1.48 4.20
C LYS A 368 -9.10 1.06 3.23
N ALA A 369 -7.89 1.59 3.35
CA ALA A 369 -6.73 1.17 2.56
C ALA A 369 -6.36 -0.30 2.83
N SER A 370 -6.42 -0.76 4.09
CA SER A 370 -6.22 -2.19 4.42
C SER A 370 -7.28 -3.11 3.82
N LEU A 371 -8.46 -2.61 3.44
CA LEU A 371 -9.45 -3.36 2.67
C LEU A 371 -9.14 -3.30 1.17
N GLY A 372 -8.85 -2.11 0.63
CA GLY A 372 -8.44 -1.92 -0.77
C GLY A 372 -7.25 -2.79 -1.17
N ILE A 373 -6.16 -2.76 -0.38
CA ILE A 373 -4.96 -3.60 -0.57
C ILE A 373 -5.29 -5.10 -0.56
N ARG A 374 -6.33 -5.54 0.16
CA ARG A 374 -6.73 -6.95 0.17
C ARG A 374 -7.53 -7.35 -1.05
N VAL A 375 -8.31 -6.44 -1.63
CA VAL A 375 -8.94 -6.65 -2.94
C VAL A 375 -7.89 -6.62 -4.03
N ASP A 376 -7.04 -5.57 -4.07
CA ASP A 376 -5.92 -5.44 -5.01
C ASP A 376 -4.99 -6.68 -5.03
N ALA A 377 -4.80 -7.35 -3.89
CA ALA A 377 -3.86 -8.47 -3.74
C ALA A 377 -4.46 -9.88 -3.74
N LEU A 378 -5.80 -10.03 -3.68
CA LEU A 378 -6.46 -11.34 -3.51
C LEU A 378 -7.76 -11.51 -4.33
N ALA A 379 -8.25 -10.48 -5.00
CA ALA A 379 -9.38 -10.62 -5.91
C ALA A 379 -8.90 -11.15 -7.27
N GLU A 380 -9.41 -12.31 -7.64
CA GLU A 380 -9.38 -12.79 -9.03
C GLU A 380 -10.49 -12.06 -9.80
N TRP A 381 -10.16 -11.54 -10.98
CA TRP A 381 -11.08 -10.79 -11.84
C TRP A 381 -11.16 -11.50 -13.20
N ASP A 382 -12.35 -11.56 -13.80
CA ASP A 382 -12.53 -12.05 -15.16
C ASP A 382 -11.83 -11.14 -16.18
N GLU A 383 -11.44 -11.69 -17.34
CA GLU A 383 -10.65 -10.95 -18.35
C GLU A 383 -11.38 -9.72 -18.93
N ASP A 384 -12.71 -9.71 -18.88
CA ASP A 384 -13.57 -8.59 -19.31
C ASP A 384 -13.70 -7.45 -18.26
N ALA A 385 -13.18 -7.61 -17.04
CA ALA A 385 -13.36 -6.63 -15.97
C ALA A 385 -12.58 -5.32 -16.22
N THR A 386 -13.28 -4.18 -16.15
CA THR A 386 -12.67 -2.88 -16.46
C THR A 386 -11.78 -2.38 -15.32
N GLU A 387 -10.89 -1.43 -15.63
CA GLU A 387 -10.08 -0.76 -14.60
C GLU A 387 -10.93 0.07 -13.63
N GLU A 388 -12.13 0.52 -14.04
CA GLU A 388 -13.06 1.22 -13.17
C GLU A 388 -13.72 0.26 -12.16
N ASP A 389 -14.12 -0.94 -12.59
CA ASP A 389 -14.63 -2.00 -11.70
C ASP A 389 -13.58 -2.39 -10.65
N LYS A 390 -12.34 -2.58 -11.08
CA LYS A 390 -11.19 -2.86 -10.20
C LYS A 390 -10.94 -1.74 -9.20
N ALA A 391 -11.14 -0.48 -9.57
CA ALA A 391 -10.93 0.69 -8.72
C ALA A 391 -12.16 1.09 -7.85
N ALA A 392 -13.34 0.51 -8.11
CA ALA A 392 -14.62 0.99 -7.59
C ALA A 392 -14.67 1.09 -6.05
N LEU A 393 -14.13 0.09 -5.34
CA LEU A 393 -14.09 0.08 -3.88
C LEU A 393 -13.23 1.23 -3.32
N GLY A 394 -12.09 1.53 -3.97
CA GLY A 394 -11.20 2.63 -3.62
C GLY A 394 -11.86 3.98 -3.83
N ILE A 395 -12.57 4.16 -4.95
CA ILE A 395 -13.30 5.38 -5.30
C ILE A 395 -14.46 5.61 -4.32
N GLU A 396 -15.32 4.61 -4.08
CA GLU A 396 -16.46 4.69 -3.15
C GLU A 396 -16.00 4.91 -1.70
N ALA A 397 -14.92 4.24 -1.28
CA ALA A 397 -14.31 4.48 0.03
C ALA A 397 -13.68 5.88 0.14
N ARG A 398 -13.06 6.41 -0.92
CA ARG A 398 -12.51 7.78 -0.97
C ARG A 398 -13.62 8.83 -0.84
N PHE A 399 -14.68 8.73 -1.64
CA PHE A 399 -15.83 9.63 -1.55
C PHE A 399 -16.44 9.66 -0.15
N ASN A 400 -16.64 8.49 0.47
CA ASN A 400 -17.12 8.39 1.85
C ASN A 400 -16.14 8.99 2.87
N LEU A 401 -14.82 8.89 2.65
CA LEU A 401 -13.79 9.49 3.48
C LEU A 401 -13.74 11.01 3.35
N GLU A 402 -13.88 11.57 2.15
CA GLU A 402 -13.92 13.01 1.88
C GLU A 402 -15.20 13.63 2.47
N ARG A 403 -16.37 13.01 2.28
CA ARG A 403 -17.63 13.39 2.95
C ARG A 403 -17.48 13.37 4.48
N LYS A 404 -16.76 12.39 5.03
CA LYS A 404 -16.48 12.27 6.47
C LYS A 404 -15.49 13.32 6.97
N LEU A 405 -14.50 13.71 6.17
CA LEU A 405 -13.57 14.79 6.47
C LEU A 405 -14.30 16.14 6.55
N ALA A 406 -15.10 16.48 5.53
CA ALA A 406 -15.95 17.67 5.53
C ALA A 406 -16.85 17.70 6.78
N GLY A 407 -17.47 16.57 7.14
CA GLY A 407 -18.27 16.40 8.37
C GLY A 407 -17.48 16.35 9.70
N MET A 408 -16.14 16.46 9.68
CA MET A 408 -15.30 16.68 10.86
C MET A 408 -14.75 18.11 10.96
N GLU A 409 -14.55 18.78 9.84
CA GLU A 409 -13.92 20.12 9.77
C GLU A 409 -14.97 21.22 9.73
N GLY A 410 -16.05 21.04 8.96
CA GLY A 410 -17.24 21.90 8.92
C GLY A 410 -18.10 21.84 10.19
N LYS A 411 -17.61 21.22 11.28
CA LYS A 411 -18.26 21.28 12.58
C LYS A 411 -17.90 22.60 13.26
N PRO A 412 -18.85 23.53 13.45
CA PRO A 412 -18.55 24.81 14.07
C PRO A 412 -17.95 24.60 15.45
N LEU A 413 -16.99 25.45 15.80
CA LEU A 413 -16.43 25.51 17.15
C LEU A 413 -17.60 25.73 18.13
N LYS A 414 -17.94 24.71 18.93
CA LYS A 414 -19.02 24.82 19.92
C LYS A 414 -18.77 26.09 20.75
N PRO A 415 -19.72 27.05 20.84
CA PRO A 415 -19.49 28.31 21.53
C PRO A 415 -19.32 28.05 23.03
N ARG A 416 -18.07 27.86 23.44
CA ARG A 416 -17.66 27.64 24.84
C ARG A 416 -17.36 28.97 25.51
N GLY A 417 -18.32 29.87 25.40
CA GLY A 417 -18.35 31.19 26.01
C GLY A 417 -19.79 31.66 26.04
N VAL A 418 -20.17 32.33 27.12
CA VAL A 418 -21.33 33.21 27.12
C VAL A 418 -21.06 34.32 26.11
N THR A 419 -22.02 34.65 25.25
CA THR A 419 -21.95 35.87 24.44
C THR A 419 -22.01 37.07 25.39
N ILE A 420 -20.89 37.76 25.54
CA ILE A 420 -20.77 38.93 26.42
C ILE A 420 -21.19 40.17 25.64
N ALA A 421 -22.16 40.91 26.18
CA ALA A 421 -22.54 42.22 25.67
C ALA A 421 -21.40 43.25 25.91
N PRO A 422 -21.34 44.38 25.17
CA PRO A 422 -20.32 45.41 25.40
C PRO A 422 -20.28 45.95 26.84
N ASN A 423 -21.34 45.75 27.64
CA ASN A 423 -21.42 46.10 29.06
C ASN A 423 -20.81 45.03 29.99
N GLY A 424 -20.12 44.01 29.48
CA GLY A 424 -19.47 42.94 30.25
C GLY A 424 -20.41 41.86 30.81
N THR A 425 -21.72 42.03 30.68
CA THR A 425 -22.75 41.09 31.13
C THR A 425 -23.01 39.96 30.12
N PRO A 426 -23.58 38.81 30.56
CA PRO A 426 -24.23 37.87 29.64
C PRO A 426 -25.26 38.60 28.75
N ALA A 427 -25.29 38.26 27.46
CA ALA A 427 -26.31 38.72 26.52
C ALA A 427 -27.68 38.08 26.81
N GLN A 428 -28.30 38.55 27.90
CA GLN A 428 -29.71 38.34 28.18
C GLN A 428 -30.56 39.21 27.24
N ALA A 429 -31.78 38.79 26.94
CA ALA A 429 -32.75 39.67 26.29
C ALA A 429 -32.94 40.93 27.14
N LYS A 430 -33.02 42.11 26.50
CA LYS A 430 -33.37 43.34 27.21
C LYS A 430 -34.71 43.15 27.91
N LYS A 431 -34.84 43.73 29.11
CA LYS A 431 -36.12 43.79 29.82
C LYS A 431 -37.15 44.43 28.89
N PHE A 432 -38.35 43.85 28.80
CA PHE A 432 -39.37 44.32 27.86
C PHE A 432 -39.90 45.69 28.30
N GLU A 433 -39.42 46.73 27.64
CA GLU A 433 -39.85 48.11 27.84
C GLU A 433 -40.91 48.46 26.78
N LEU A 434 -42.07 48.92 27.26
CA LEU A 434 -43.22 49.26 26.42
C LEU A 434 -42.98 50.63 25.76
N ASN A 435 -42.34 50.62 24.59
CA ASN A 435 -42.21 51.83 23.77
C ASN A 435 -43.60 52.41 23.46
N GLU A 436 -43.79 53.72 23.68
CA GLU A 436 -45.05 54.42 23.44
C GLU A 436 -45.38 54.51 21.94
N ALA A 437 -45.99 53.46 21.40
CA ALA A 437 -46.58 53.49 20.08
C ALA A 437 -47.80 54.42 20.08
N ARG A 438 -47.75 55.50 19.30
CA ARG A 438 -48.91 56.37 19.03
C ARG A 438 -50.00 55.55 18.35
N LYS A 439 -51.04 55.17 19.10
CA LYS A 439 -52.23 54.52 18.55
C LYS A 439 -53.11 55.57 17.86
N TYR A 440 -53.71 55.18 16.74
CA TYR A 440 -54.75 55.97 16.08
C TYR A 440 -55.97 56.08 16.99
N ASN A 441 -56.57 57.28 17.09
CA ASN A 441 -57.73 57.52 17.95
C ASN A 441 -59.03 57.31 17.16
N ALA A 442 -59.60 56.11 17.26
CA ALA A 442 -60.84 55.76 16.55
C ALA A 442 -62.05 56.62 16.98
N ASP A 443 -62.04 57.19 18.19
CA ASP A 443 -63.09 58.08 18.69
C ASP A 443 -63.17 59.43 17.94
N ALA A 444 -62.21 59.72 17.03
CA ALA A 444 -62.23 60.91 16.17
C ALA A 444 -63.03 60.72 14.86
N ASP A 445 -63.37 59.47 14.48
CA ASP A 445 -64.09 59.14 13.24
C ASP A 445 -65.60 58.90 13.46
N ALA A 446 -66.08 58.98 14.71
CA ALA A 446 -67.48 58.80 15.07
C ALA A 446 -68.24 60.13 15.12
N VAL A 447 -69.34 60.24 14.36
CA VAL A 447 -70.27 61.38 14.38
C VAL A 447 -71.47 61.05 15.28
N ASP A 448 -71.96 62.03 16.04
CA ASP A 448 -72.98 61.86 17.10
C ASP A 448 -74.26 61.11 16.69
N GLU A 449 -74.58 60.02 17.41
CA GLU A 449 -75.95 59.69 17.86
C GLU A 449 -75.92 58.97 19.24
N PRO A 450 -77.00 59.00 20.06
CA PRO A 450 -76.84 58.93 21.51
C PRO A 450 -77.27 57.61 22.22
N SER A 451 -76.53 57.28 23.29
CA SER A 451 -76.85 56.31 24.37
C SER A 451 -76.79 54.81 23.99
N SER A 452 -76.50 53.84 24.89
CA SER A 452 -76.59 53.84 26.36
C SER A 452 -75.65 52.81 27.05
N ALA A 453 -75.46 52.97 28.35
CA ALA A 453 -74.43 52.33 29.21
C ALA A 453 -74.44 50.78 29.35
N LYS A 454 -73.26 50.21 29.69
CA LYS A 454 -73.06 49.51 30.99
C LYS A 454 -71.59 49.23 31.39
N LYS A 455 -71.40 49.06 32.72
CA LYS A 455 -70.13 48.83 33.43
C LYS A 455 -69.70 47.36 33.44
N GLN A 456 -68.39 47.09 33.54
CA GLN A 456 -67.72 46.15 34.49
C GLN A 456 -66.19 46.15 34.20
N LYS A 457 -65.28 45.78 35.13
CA LYS A 457 -65.16 46.06 36.58
C LYS A 457 -63.65 45.99 36.96
N LYS A 458 -63.29 46.32 38.21
CA LYS A 458 -61.89 46.52 38.66
C LYS A 458 -61.26 45.30 39.38
N LEU A 459 -59.93 45.24 39.24
CA LEU A 459 -58.90 44.78 40.18
C LEU A 459 -58.62 43.28 40.45
N VAL A 460 -57.34 43.08 40.76
CA VAL A 460 -56.65 41.88 41.26
C VAL A 460 -56.73 41.85 42.80
N GLU A 461 -56.67 40.67 43.39
CA GLU A 461 -56.15 40.46 44.75
C GLU A 461 -55.28 39.17 44.75
N GLU A 462 -54.18 39.18 45.51
CA GLU A 462 -53.18 38.09 45.56
C GLU A 462 -53.33 37.27 46.85
N VAL A 463 -53.15 35.94 46.78
CA VAL A 463 -52.60 35.13 47.89
C VAL A 463 -51.73 34.01 47.31
N GLN A 464 -50.71 33.59 48.05
CA GLN A 464 -49.67 32.61 47.67
C GLN A 464 -49.89 31.19 48.21
N ASP A 465 -49.21 30.24 47.54
CA ASP A 465 -48.50 29.06 48.07
C ASP A 465 -49.23 27.75 48.51
N THR A 466 -48.38 26.71 48.54
CA THR A 466 -48.52 25.32 49.06
C THR A 466 -49.20 24.24 48.19
N GLU A 467 -48.33 23.51 47.48
CA GLU A 467 -48.18 22.03 47.46
C GLU A 467 -49.39 21.12 47.77
N MET A 468 -49.65 20.12 46.89
CA MET A 468 -49.41 18.68 47.20
C MET A 468 -49.79 17.71 46.06
N ALA A 469 -49.09 16.57 46.03
CA ALA A 469 -49.46 15.21 45.56
C ALA A 469 -50.07 14.97 44.15
N ASP A 470 -49.24 14.36 43.29
CA ASP A 470 -49.41 13.02 42.67
C ASP A 470 -50.82 12.42 42.43
N ALA A 471 -51.07 11.99 41.18
CA ALA A 471 -51.60 10.65 40.85
C ALA A 471 -51.37 10.29 39.36
N ASP A 472 -50.89 9.08 39.08
CA ASP A 472 -50.68 8.51 37.73
C ASP A 472 -51.96 7.88 37.13
N SER A 473 -51.92 7.61 35.81
CA SER A 473 -52.38 6.40 35.07
C SER A 473 -52.77 6.77 33.62
N ASP A 474 -52.01 6.38 32.58
CA ASP A 474 -51.85 5.06 31.93
C ASP A 474 -52.67 5.00 30.61
N ALA A 475 -52.37 4.16 29.59
CA ALA A 475 -51.47 3.00 29.52
C ALA A 475 -50.95 2.73 28.08
N GLU A 476 -49.90 1.88 27.96
CA GLU A 476 -49.55 0.96 26.84
C GLU A 476 -49.28 1.55 25.42
N ALA A 477 -48.26 1.17 24.62
CA ALA A 477 -47.09 0.27 24.70
C ALA A 477 -46.11 0.70 23.55
N ASP A 478 -45.05 0.07 23.01
CA ASP A 478 -44.11 -1.08 23.18
C ASP A 478 -43.01 -0.83 22.10
N SER A 479 -41.71 -1.14 22.13
CA SER A 479 -40.65 -1.48 23.10
C SER A 479 -39.29 -1.11 22.41
N SER A 480 -38.05 -1.44 22.81
CA SER A 480 -37.46 -2.27 23.88
C SER A 480 -36.04 -1.79 24.26
N ASP A 481 -35.65 -2.01 25.52
CA ASP A 481 -34.30 -2.21 26.09
C ASP A 481 -33.02 -1.68 25.39
N GLU A 482 -32.39 -0.64 25.98
CA GLU A 482 -30.91 -0.52 26.07
C GLU A 482 -30.52 0.47 27.20
N SER A 483 -30.48 0.06 28.49
CA SER A 483 -30.20 1.02 29.60
C SER A 483 -29.41 0.54 30.84
N GLU A 484 -28.24 -0.08 30.67
CA GLU A 484 -27.25 -0.26 31.76
C GLU A 484 -25.87 0.39 31.47
N GLU A 485 -25.66 1.66 31.87
CA GLU A 485 -24.28 2.11 32.21
C GLU A 485 -24.17 3.41 33.04
N GLU A 486 -25.06 4.40 32.85
CA GLU A 486 -24.84 5.78 33.33
C GLU A 486 -24.85 5.97 34.87
N SER A 487 -25.56 5.12 35.62
CA SER A 487 -25.65 5.19 37.09
C SER A 487 -24.27 5.03 37.78
N SER A 488 -23.35 4.29 37.16
CA SER A 488 -22.00 4.00 37.67
C SER A 488 -21.09 5.24 37.75
N LYS A 489 -21.23 6.17 36.81
CA LYS A 489 -20.31 7.32 36.62
C LYS A 489 -20.51 8.43 37.64
N LYS A 490 -21.70 8.54 38.26
CA LYS A 490 -22.01 9.56 39.29
C LYS A 490 -21.46 9.17 40.67
N LYS A 491 -21.56 7.89 41.07
CA LYS A 491 -20.96 7.37 42.32
C LYS A 491 -19.43 7.41 42.29
N SER A 492 -18.82 6.89 41.22
CA SER A 492 -17.36 6.73 41.07
C SER A 492 -16.55 8.03 40.96
N LYS A 493 -17.22 9.18 40.78
CA LYS A 493 -16.58 10.50 40.77
C LYS A 493 -16.50 11.14 42.17
N LYS A 494 -17.43 10.81 43.08
CA LYS A 494 -17.47 11.37 44.45
C LYS A 494 -16.47 10.67 45.40
N SER A 495 -16.18 9.38 45.18
CA SER A 495 -15.15 8.65 45.95
C SER A 495 -13.74 9.16 45.68
N LYS A 496 -13.38 9.35 44.40
CA LYS A 496 -12.01 9.70 43.98
C LYS A 496 -11.49 11.03 44.53
N ASP A 497 -12.35 12.00 44.80
CA ASP A 497 -11.91 13.25 45.46
C ASP A 497 -11.66 13.05 46.97
N ALA A 498 -12.47 12.24 47.66
CA ALA A 498 -12.30 11.97 49.10
C ALA A 498 -11.02 11.17 49.40
N ASP A 499 -10.59 10.27 48.52
CA ASP A 499 -9.33 9.54 48.70
C ASP A 499 -8.10 10.41 48.40
N LEU A 500 -8.22 11.37 47.47
CA LEU A 500 -7.20 12.40 47.24
C LEU A 500 -7.11 13.41 48.40
N GLU A 501 -8.19 13.62 49.14
CA GLU A 501 -8.25 14.46 50.34
C GLU A 501 -7.47 13.80 51.49
N LYS A 502 -7.74 12.53 51.80
CA LYS A 502 -6.97 11.73 52.78
C LYS A 502 -5.48 11.63 52.45
N MET A 503 -5.14 11.48 51.15
CA MET A 503 -3.73 11.48 50.72
C MET A 503 -3.06 12.85 50.87
N ALA A 504 -3.80 13.94 50.68
CA ALA A 504 -3.29 15.30 50.90
C ALA A 504 -3.03 15.57 52.39
N GLU A 505 -3.94 15.14 53.28
CA GLU A 505 -3.78 15.20 54.74
C GLU A 505 -2.57 14.38 55.21
N LYS A 506 -2.41 13.13 54.75
CA LYS A 506 -1.23 12.29 55.04
C LYS A 506 0.09 12.95 54.63
N ALA A 507 0.08 13.75 53.56
CA ALA A 507 1.25 14.50 53.09
C ALA A 507 1.44 15.87 53.78
N GLY A 508 0.59 16.25 54.73
CA GLY A 508 0.62 17.57 55.39
C GLY A 508 0.34 18.75 54.46
N LEU A 509 -0.44 18.54 53.39
CA LEU A 509 -0.64 19.51 52.31
C LEU A 509 -2.12 19.73 52.01
N SER A 510 -2.52 20.98 51.75
CA SER A 510 -3.90 21.26 51.31
C SER A 510 -4.16 20.68 49.90
N LEU A 511 -5.38 20.21 49.65
CA LEU A 511 -5.82 19.56 48.40
C LEU A 511 -5.28 20.21 47.11
N LYS A 512 -5.43 21.54 46.96
CA LYS A 512 -4.95 22.29 45.78
C LYS A 512 -3.42 22.28 45.65
N ARG A 513 -2.69 22.25 46.77
CA ARG A 513 -1.22 22.19 46.81
C ARG A 513 -0.72 20.77 46.56
N TYR A 514 -1.42 19.75 47.06
CA TYR A 514 -1.15 18.34 46.78
C TYR A 514 -1.34 18.02 45.30
N LYS A 515 -2.53 18.28 44.73
CA LYS A 515 -2.82 18.05 43.29
C LYS A 515 -1.79 18.74 42.38
N ARG A 516 -1.43 20.00 42.65
CA ARG A 516 -0.43 20.76 41.89
C ARG A 516 1.02 20.26 42.06
N LYS A 517 1.35 19.54 43.15
CA LYS A 517 2.64 18.84 43.32
C LYS A 517 2.64 17.49 42.61
N LEU A 518 1.52 16.76 42.66
CA LEU A 518 1.32 15.48 41.97
C LEU A 518 1.45 15.65 40.45
N GLU A 519 0.80 16.66 39.87
CA GLU A 519 0.92 17.08 38.45
C GLU A 519 2.36 17.44 38.03
N ARG A 520 3.26 17.70 38.98
CA ARG A 520 4.67 18.06 38.75
C ARG A 520 5.65 16.93 39.07
N GLY A 521 5.18 15.81 39.58
CA GLY A 521 6.05 14.74 40.12
C GLY A 521 6.89 15.20 41.31
N GLU A 522 6.36 16.10 42.16
CA GLU A 522 7.01 16.60 43.38
C GLU A 522 6.55 15.83 44.65
N ILE A 523 6.07 14.59 44.47
CA ILE A 523 5.56 13.68 45.50
C ILE A 523 6.11 12.28 45.20
N GLU A 524 6.69 11.62 46.20
CA GLU A 524 7.05 10.19 46.16
C GLU A 524 6.19 9.43 47.18
N PHE A 525 6.10 8.12 47.03
CA PHE A 525 5.33 7.24 47.91
C PHE A 525 6.28 6.24 48.55
N ASP A 526 6.25 6.16 49.88
CA ASP A 526 7.06 5.21 50.64
C ASP A 526 6.54 3.78 50.43
N ALA A 527 7.28 2.75 50.87
CA ALA A 527 6.92 1.34 50.65
C ALA A 527 5.53 0.93 51.23
N GLU A 528 5.02 1.70 52.19
CA GLU A 528 3.71 1.55 52.83
C GLU A 528 2.59 2.36 52.13
N GLY A 529 2.89 3.01 51.00
CA GLY A 529 1.93 3.79 50.21
C GLY A 529 1.61 5.19 50.78
N ASN A 530 2.37 5.67 51.75
CA ASN A 530 2.21 7.02 52.31
C ASN A 530 2.91 8.07 51.41
N PRO A 531 2.24 9.16 51.00
CA PRO A 531 2.83 10.18 50.13
C PRO A 531 3.66 11.22 50.89
N SER A 532 4.93 11.39 50.50
CA SER A 532 5.84 12.43 51.02
C SER A 532 6.23 13.42 49.92
N SER A 533 6.59 14.66 50.28
CA SER A 533 6.75 15.75 49.29
C SER A 533 8.19 16.30 49.25
N ILE A 534 8.86 16.11 48.11
CA ILE A 534 10.31 16.30 47.98
C ILE A 534 10.66 17.71 47.46
N SER A 535 11.87 18.19 47.76
CA SER A 535 12.36 19.49 47.29
C SER A 535 12.89 19.43 45.84
N LYS A 536 12.73 20.53 45.11
CA LYS A 536 13.28 20.69 43.74
C LYS A 536 14.81 20.59 43.66
N LYS A 537 15.50 20.72 44.80
CA LYS A 537 16.97 20.61 44.88
C LYS A 537 17.41 19.15 44.77
N ASP A 538 16.67 18.26 45.43
CA ASP A 538 16.97 16.83 45.54
C ASP A 538 16.52 16.08 44.29
N LEU A 539 15.37 16.45 43.72
CA LEU A 539 14.89 15.93 42.44
C LEU A 539 15.81 16.32 41.25
N LYS A 540 16.58 17.43 41.38
CA LYS A 540 17.70 17.76 40.49
C LYS A 540 18.97 16.95 40.78
N LYS A 541 19.20 16.56 42.03
CA LYS A 541 20.35 15.75 42.47
C LYS A 541 20.23 14.31 41.94
N ALA A 542 19.09 13.66 42.18
CA ALA A 542 18.76 12.33 41.66
C ALA A 542 18.87 12.26 40.11
N LYS A 543 18.32 13.25 39.39
CA LYS A 543 18.47 13.34 37.92
C LYS A 543 19.91 13.57 37.44
N LYS A 544 20.80 14.10 38.29
CA LYS A 544 22.24 14.28 37.99
C LYS A 544 23.06 13.03 38.31
N GLU A 545 22.62 12.23 39.29
CA GLU A 545 23.21 10.93 39.65
C GLU A 545 22.79 9.83 38.67
N ALA A 546 21.51 9.78 38.26
CA ALA A 546 21.05 8.91 37.16
C ALA A 546 21.83 9.15 35.86
N LYS A 547 22.06 10.41 35.47
CA LYS A 547 22.91 10.77 34.32
C LYS A 547 24.41 10.47 34.49
N LYS A 548 24.88 10.16 35.71
CA LYS A 548 26.24 9.63 35.93
C LYS A 548 26.27 8.10 35.79
N ALA A 549 25.24 7.40 36.26
CA ALA A 549 25.13 5.94 36.13
C ALA A 549 25.03 5.49 34.66
N ASP A 550 24.16 6.16 33.89
CA ASP A 550 23.93 5.94 32.45
C ASP A 550 25.26 6.03 31.64
N LYS A 551 26.03 7.11 31.86
CA LYS A 551 27.39 7.28 31.28
C LYS A 551 28.45 6.30 31.81
N GLY A 552 28.17 5.58 32.89
CA GLY A 552 29.02 4.51 33.42
C GLY A 552 28.86 3.20 32.64
N GLU A 553 27.63 2.80 32.32
CA GLU A 553 27.36 1.61 31.51
C GLU A 553 27.83 1.76 30.06
N GLU A 554 27.60 2.92 29.44
CA GLU A 554 28.00 3.18 28.05
C GLU A 554 29.52 3.03 27.84
N LYS A 555 30.32 3.39 28.85
CA LYS A 555 31.78 3.17 28.87
C LYS A 555 32.23 1.74 29.19
N LYS A 556 31.35 0.89 29.75
CA LYS A 556 31.63 -0.55 29.94
C LYS A 556 31.35 -1.36 28.68
N ARG A 557 30.23 -1.10 27.99
CA ARG A 557 29.87 -1.84 26.76
C ARG A 557 30.81 -1.56 25.58
N LYS A 558 31.38 -0.35 25.47
CA LYS A 558 32.44 -0.02 24.48
C LYS A 558 33.83 -0.58 24.80
N ARG A 559 33.95 -1.61 25.65
CA ARG A 559 35.22 -2.26 26.01
C ARG A 559 35.20 -3.79 25.93
N SER A 560 34.12 -4.40 25.44
CA SER A 560 33.96 -5.85 25.33
C SER A 560 34.09 -6.40 23.89
N ASP A 561 33.83 -5.58 22.86
CA ASP A 561 33.78 -6.03 21.45
C ASP A 561 35.12 -5.89 20.68
N ASP A 562 36.17 -5.39 21.32
CA ASP A 562 37.40 -4.90 20.65
C ASP A 562 38.65 -5.72 21.03
N ASN A 563 38.47 -7.02 21.31
CA ASN A 563 39.50 -7.85 21.98
C ASN A 563 39.72 -9.27 21.41
N GLU A 564 39.03 -9.69 20.36
CA GLU A 564 39.27 -11.01 19.73
C GLU A 564 40.33 -10.99 18.61
N ASP A 565 40.60 -9.84 17.98
CA ASP A 565 41.45 -9.77 16.78
C ASP A 565 42.97 -9.63 17.05
N ASN A 566 43.37 -9.57 18.34
CA ASN A 566 44.76 -9.32 18.74
C ASN A 566 45.60 -10.60 18.95
N GLU A 567 44.98 -11.74 19.30
CA GLU A 567 45.72 -12.99 19.58
C GLU A 567 46.44 -13.56 18.34
N LYS A 568 45.89 -13.35 17.14
CA LYS A 568 46.47 -13.87 15.89
C LYS A 568 47.78 -13.18 15.48
N LYS A 569 48.12 -12.01 16.04
CA LYS A 569 49.38 -11.29 15.71
C LYS A 569 50.58 -11.64 16.60
N GLN A 570 50.39 -12.11 17.85
CA GLN A 570 51.53 -12.41 18.73
C GLN A 570 52.20 -13.77 18.45
N LYS A 571 51.46 -14.79 17.99
CA LYS A 571 52.02 -16.14 17.73
C LYS A 571 53.00 -16.24 16.54
N LYS A 572 53.18 -15.18 15.73
CA LYS A 572 54.16 -15.14 14.62
C LYS A 572 55.51 -14.47 14.95
N LYS A 573 55.73 -13.99 16.19
CA LYS A 573 56.95 -13.26 16.59
C LYS A 573 57.82 -13.95 17.65
N LYS A 574 57.61 -15.26 17.86
CA LYS A 574 58.35 -16.11 18.82
C LYS A 574 58.87 -17.42 18.20
N LYS A 575 59.29 -17.37 16.93
CA LYS A 575 59.88 -18.52 16.21
C LYS A 575 60.94 -18.12 15.17
N LYS A 576 61.73 -17.12 15.55
CA LYS A 576 63.03 -16.71 15.00
C LYS A 576 63.77 -16.07 16.17
N ASP A 577 64.58 -16.89 16.84
CA ASP A 577 65.67 -16.57 17.78
C ASP A 577 66.06 -17.89 18.49
N GLU A 578 66.35 -18.90 17.66
CA GLU A 578 67.01 -20.19 17.94
C GLU A 578 67.52 -20.73 16.59
#